data_AF-A0A379ALI0-F1
#
_entry.id   AF-A0A379ALI0-F1
#
_cell.length_a   1.000
_cell.length_b   1.000
_cell.length_c   1.000
_cell.angle_alpha   90.00
_cell.angle_beta   90.00
_cell.angle_gamma   90.00
#
_symmetry.space_group_name_H-M   'P 1'
#
loop_
_entity.id
_entity.type
_entity.pdbx_description
1 polymer ?
#
loop_
_entity_poly.entity_id
_entity_poly.type
_entity_poly.pdbx_seq_one_letter_code
_entity_poly.pdbx_strand_id
1 'polypeptide(L)'
;MLAQWATLLGETSAVMGTVGNGLVGHLAAAENTTGSAVDVQHLLHDLAEKGATLTAMEVSSHGLVQHRVAALPFAAAVFTNLSRDHLDYHGDMQSYESAKWLLFSEHQVGQAILNADDEVGRRWLARLPDAVAVTMEDNLQPGLPRALA
;
A
#
# COMPACT_ATOMS: atom_id res chain seq x y z
N MET A 1 3.24 -9.80 -5.28
CA MET A 1 4.50 -9.85 -6.07
C MET A 1 5.71 -9.33 -5.29
N LEU A 2 5.62 -8.17 -4.60
CA LEU A 2 6.73 -7.59 -3.83
C LEU A 2 7.45 -8.59 -2.90
N ALA A 3 6.71 -9.27 -2.02
CA ALA A 3 7.28 -10.25 -1.10
C ALA A 3 7.95 -11.43 -1.84
N GLN A 4 7.30 -11.98 -2.88
CA GLN A 4 7.89 -13.06 -3.68
C GLN A 4 9.21 -12.64 -4.34
N TRP A 5 9.29 -11.42 -4.90
CA TRP A 5 10.54 -10.90 -5.44
C TRP A 5 11.61 -10.71 -4.37
N ALA A 6 11.27 -10.14 -3.20
CA ALA A 6 12.20 -10.01 -2.09
C ALA A 6 12.77 -11.39 -1.68
N THR A 7 11.93 -12.42 -1.62
CA THR A 7 12.38 -13.79 -1.32
C THR A 7 13.29 -14.38 -2.39
N LEU A 8 13.03 -14.13 -3.67
CA LEU A 8 13.93 -14.54 -4.75
C LEU A 8 15.28 -13.81 -4.69
N LEU A 9 15.34 -12.62 -4.10
CA LEU A 9 16.55 -11.85 -3.86
C LEU A 9 17.27 -12.22 -2.55
N GLY A 10 16.77 -13.23 -1.81
CA GLY A 10 17.40 -13.74 -0.59
C GLY A 10 16.85 -13.19 0.73
N GLU A 11 15.78 -12.40 0.70
CA GLU A 11 15.13 -11.87 1.91
C GLU A 11 14.09 -12.85 2.49
N THR A 12 13.95 -12.85 3.81
CA THR A 12 12.79 -13.49 4.46
C THR A 12 11.63 -12.51 4.41
N SER A 13 10.60 -12.80 3.60
CA SER A 13 9.51 -11.85 3.38
C SER A 13 8.15 -12.39 3.79
N ALA A 14 7.24 -11.48 4.09
CA ALA A 14 5.87 -11.74 4.51
C ALA A 14 4.84 -10.97 3.67
N VAL A 15 3.62 -11.48 3.67
CA VAL A 15 2.44 -10.86 3.07
C VAL A 15 1.38 -10.69 4.13
N MET A 16 0.67 -9.56 4.07
CA MET A 16 -0.57 -9.35 4.83
C MET A 16 -1.65 -8.82 3.89
N GLY A 17 -2.80 -9.47 3.80
CA GLY A 17 -3.83 -9.04 2.85
C GLY A 17 -4.99 -10.00 2.72
N THR A 18 -5.79 -9.77 1.69
CA THR A 18 -7.07 -10.46 1.46
C THR A 18 -6.92 -11.99 1.39
N VAL A 19 -5.84 -12.48 0.78
CA VAL A 19 -5.58 -13.91 0.60
C VAL A 19 -4.96 -14.61 1.81
N GLY A 20 -4.58 -13.84 2.82
CA GLY A 20 -3.94 -14.37 4.03
C GLY A 20 -2.73 -13.58 4.49
N ASN A 21 -2.28 -13.96 5.68
CA ASN A 21 -1.22 -13.32 6.43
C ASN A 21 -0.14 -14.33 6.82
N GLY A 22 1.13 -14.03 6.60
CA GLY A 22 2.23 -14.91 6.97
C GLY A 22 3.50 -14.72 6.16
N LEU A 23 4.51 -15.53 6.45
CA LEU A 23 5.69 -15.63 5.59
C LEU A 23 5.28 -16.15 4.21
N VAL A 24 6.02 -15.77 3.17
CA VAL A 24 5.81 -16.34 1.83
C VAL A 24 5.90 -17.87 1.90
N GLY A 25 4.88 -18.55 1.37
CA GLY A 25 4.73 -20.01 1.43
C GLY A 25 4.02 -20.56 2.68
N HIS A 26 3.76 -19.74 3.70
CA HIS A 26 3.18 -20.14 4.98
C HIS A 26 2.11 -19.14 5.45
N LEU A 27 1.07 -18.97 4.63
CA LEU A 27 -0.03 -18.03 4.90
C LEU A 27 -1.13 -18.68 5.74
N ALA A 28 -1.62 -17.95 6.74
CA ALA A 28 -2.89 -18.23 7.41
C ALA A 28 -4.01 -17.38 6.79
N ALA A 29 -5.22 -17.92 6.74
CA ALA A 29 -6.37 -17.18 6.20
C ALA A 29 -6.62 -15.90 7.01
N ALA A 30 -6.96 -14.80 6.32
CA ALA A 30 -7.29 -13.52 6.92
C ALA A 30 -8.80 -13.29 6.85
N GLU A 31 -9.38 -12.76 7.93
CA GLU A 31 -10.80 -12.36 7.94
C GLU A 31 -11.03 -11.02 7.22
N ASN A 32 -10.02 -10.15 7.21
CA ASN A 32 -10.09 -8.81 6.64
C ASN A 32 -8.85 -8.54 5.78
N THR A 33 -9.01 -7.76 4.72
CA THR A 33 -7.88 -7.25 3.91
C THR A 33 -6.84 -6.50 4.75
N THR A 34 -7.30 -5.71 5.72
CA THR A 34 -6.43 -5.03 6.70
C THR A 34 -6.97 -5.36 8.09
N GLY A 35 -6.20 -6.07 8.93
CA GLY A 35 -6.59 -6.43 10.30
C GLY A 35 -6.82 -5.20 11.19
N SER A 36 -7.35 -5.40 12.40
CA SER A 36 -7.50 -4.30 13.38
C SER A 36 -6.14 -3.70 13.77
N ALA A 37 -6.12 -2.51 14.37
CA ALA A 37 -4.86 -1.87 14.78
C ALA A 37 -4.01 -2.74 15.70
N VAL A 38 -4.65 -3.52 16.59
CA VAL A 38 -3.96 -4.45 17.50
C VAL A 38 -3.46 -5.67 16.74
N ASP A 39 -4.30 -6.28 15.90
CA ASP A 39 -3.93 -7.49 15.16
C ASP A 39 -2.79 -7.22 14.18
N VAL A 40 -2.78 -6.05 13.54
CA VAL A 40 -1.71 -5.63 12.63
C VAL A 40 -0.38 -5.56 13.37
N GLN A 41 -0.34 -4.92 14.55
CA GLN A 41 0.89 -4.83 15.35
C GLN A 41 1.36 -6.19 15.87
N HIS A 42 0.43 -7.01 16.40
CA HIS A 42 0.76 -8.36 16.86
C HIS A 42 1.33 -9.23 15.74
N LEU A 43 0.69 -9.21 14.57
CA LEU A 43 1.13 -10.01 13.44
C LEU A 43 2.49 -9.53 12.90
N LEU A 44 2.73 -8.22 12.82
CA LEU A 44 4.03 -7.69 12.43
C LEU A 44 5.13 -8.09 13.42
N HIS A 45 4.83 -8.08 14.73
CA HIS A 45 5.74 -8.59 15.75
C HIS A 45 6.05 -10.07 15.55
N ASP A 46 5.04 -10.92 15.37
CA ASP A 46 5.22 -12.35 15.15
C ASP A 46 6.02 -12.65 13.87
N LEU A 47 5.84 -11.86 12.81
CA LEU A 47 6.60 -11.98 11.57
C LEU A 47 8.07 -11.59 11.78
N ALA A 48 8.32 -10.52 12.54
CA ALA A 48 9.67 -10.10 12.90
C ALA A 48 10.39 -11.16 13.75
N GLU A 49 9.71 -11.77 14.73
CA GLU A 49 10.25 -12.89 15.53
C GLU A 49 10.58 -14.12 14.68
N LYS A 50 9.86 -14.31 13.56
CA LYS A 50 10.15 -15.36 12.56
C LYS A 50 11.24 -14.95 11.55
N GLY A 51 11.89 -13.80 11.75
CA GLY A 51 12.99 -13.32 10.94
C GLY A 51 12.58 -12.62 9.65
N ALA A 52 11.33 -12.19 9.51
CA ALA A 52 10.91 -11.40 8.35
C ALA A 52 11.62 -10.04 8.34
N THR A 53 12.28 -9.72 7.24
CA THR A 53 12.97 -8.45 6.99
C THR A 53 12.14 -7.51 6.11
N LEU A 54 11.13 -8.05 5.41
CA LEU A 54 10.19 -7.29 4.59
C LEU A 54 8.76 -7.83 4.74
N THR A 55 7.80 -6.94 4.95
CA THR A 55 6.36 -7.28 4.89
C THR A 55 5.67 -6.40 3.86
N ALA A 56 5.04 -7.01 2.85
CA ALA A 56 4.16 -6.31 1.93
C ALA A 56 2.71 -6.45 2.41
N MET A 57 2.05 -5.34 2.74
CA MET A 57 0.68 -5.35 3.26
C MET A 57 -0.32 -4.60 2.38
N GLU A 58 -1.53 -5.15 2.25
CA GLU A 58 -2.68 -4.47 1.67
C GLU A 58 -3.30 -3.50 2.69
N VAL A 59 -3.35 -2.21 2.34
CA VAL A 59 -3.97 -1.16 3.16
C VAL A 59 -5.28 -0.72 2.51
N SER A 60 -6.39 -1.19 3.05
CA SER A 60 -7.73 -0.85 2.56
C SER A 60 -8.13 0.57 2.94
N SER A 61 -9.03 1.18 2.15
CA SER A 61 -9.62 2.49 2.49
C SER A 61 -10.40 2.46 3.81
N HIS A 62 -11.06 1.34 4.10
CA HIS A 62 -11.69 1.09 5.39
C HIS A 62 -10.66 1.10 6.53
N GLY A 63 -9.52 0.45 6.33
CA GLY A 63 -8.43 0.43 7.32
C GLY A 63 -7.87 1.81 7.62
N LEU A 64 -7.74 2.67 6.60
CA LEU A 64 -7.28 4.05 6.77
C LEU A 64 -8.29 4.90 7.55
N VAL A 65 -9.57 4.89 7.14
CA VAL A 65 -10.64 5.64 7.83
C VAL A 65 -10.81 5.18 9.28
N GLN A 66 -10.57 3.91 9.56
CA GLN A 66 -10.68 3.34 10.91
C GLN A 66 -9.35 3.34 11.70
N HIS A 67 -8.32 4.04 11.19
CA HIS A 67 -7.01 4.17 11.86
C HIS A 67 -6.32 2.84 12.17
N ARG A 68 -6.59 1.78 11.39
CA ARG A 68 -6.02 0.43 11.62
C ARG A 68 -4.50 0.37 11.43
N VAL A 69 -3.92 1.36 10.75
CA VAL A 69 -2.47 1.44 10.46
C VAL A 69 -1.84 2.75 10.91
N ALA A 70 -2.52 3.54 11.75
CA ALA A 70 -2.13 4.91 12.09
C ALA A 70 -0.73 5.04 12.71
N ALA A 71 -0.26 4.02 13.42
CA ALA A 71 1.03 4.03 14.10
C ALA A 71 2.18 3.37 13.31
N LEU A 72 1.91 2.90 12.08
CA LEU A 72 2.94 2.19 11.30
C LEU A 72 3.82 3.15 10.50
N PRO A 73 5.16 3.03 10.63
CA PRO A 73 6.08 3.61 9.66
C PRO A 73 6.14 2.74 8.41
N PHE A 74 5.83 3.31 7.24
CA PHE A 74 5.94 2.64 5.95
C PHE A 74 7.25 3.02 5.27
N ALA A 75 8.08 2.03 4.90
CA ALA A 75 9.27 2.28 4.09
C ALA A 75 8.90 2.81 2.69
N ALA A 76 7.82 2.29 2.11
CA ALA A 76 7.23 2.78 0.88
C ALA A 76 5.72 2.53 0.86
N ALA A 77 4.97 3.35 0.13
CA ALA A 77 3.54 3.17 -0.12
C ALA A 77 3.25 3.24 -1.62
N VAL A 78 2.45 2.29 -2.10
CA VAL A 78 2.12 2.16 -3.53
C VAL A 78 0.64 2.44 -3.76
N PHE A 79 0.35 3.37 -4.66
CA PHE A 79 -1.00 3.57 -5.20
C PHE A 79 -1.09 2.96 -6.60
N THR A 80 -1.99 1.99 -6.77
CA THR A 80 -2.15 1.25 -8.03
C THR A 80 -3.17 1.89 -8.96
N ASN A 81 -4.40 2.13 -8.50
CA ASN A 81 -5.47 2.81 -9.24
C ASN A 81 -6.67 3.09 -8.32
N LEU A 82 -7.63 3.86 -8.82
CA LEU A 82 -8.92 4.05 -8.19
C LEU A 82 -10.05 3.97 -9.23
N SER A 83 -10.91 2.96 -9.06
CA SER A 83 -12.14 2.81 -9.85
C SER A 83 -13.35 2.62 -8.93
N ARG A 84 -14.56 2.57 -9.49
CA ARG A 84 -15.81 2.52 -8.72
C ARG A 84 -15.89 1.24 -7.88
N ASP A 85 -15.78 1.39 -6.58
CA ASP A 85 -15.89 0.32 -5.58
C ASP A 85 -16.28 0.91 -4.22
N HIS A 86 -16.78 0.08 -3.30
CA HIS A 86 -17.05 0.43 -1.89
C HIS A 86 -17.90 1.70 -1.64
N LEU A 87 -18.77 2.09 -2.59
CA LEU A 87 -19.60 3.29 -2.45
C LEU A 87 -20.75 3.13 -1.45
N ASP A 88 -21.11 1.90 -1.11
CA ASP A 88 -22.00 1.57 0.00
C ASP A 88 -21.42 2.01 1.36
N TYR A 89 -20.08 1.99 1.50
CA TYR A 89 -19.39 2.48 2.68
C TYR A 89 -19.00 3.95 2.57
N HIS A 90 -18.37 4.36 1.46
CA HIS A 90 -17.83 5.72 1.30
C HIS A 90 -18.87 6.75 0.83
N GLY A 91 -20.03 6.30 0.35
CA GLY A 91 -21.08 7.17 -0.23
C GLY A 91 -20.79 7.59 -1.67
N ASP A 92 -19.61 8.16 -1.92
CA ASP A 92 -19.20 8.64 -3.25
C ASP A 92 -17.70 8.44 -3.55
N MET A 93 -17.34 8.66 -4.81
CA MET A 93 -15.97 8.49 -5.29
C MET A 93 -14.99 9.49 -4.66
N GLN A 94 -15.45 10.69 -4.32
CA GLN A 94 -14.61 11.73 -3.72
C GLN A 94 -14.19 11.35 -2.30
N SER A 95 -15.14 10.81 -1.53
CA SER A 95 -14.91 10.29 -0.18
C SER A 95 -14.03 9.05 -0.22
N TYR A 96 -14.22 8.16 -1.20
CA TYR A 96 -13.35 6.99 -1.39
C TYR A 96 -11.91 7.38 -1.77
N GLU A 97 -11.73 8.34 -2.67
CA GLU A 97 -10.42 8.91 -3.00
C GLU A 97 -9.77 9.53 -1.76
N SER A 98 -10.51 10.35 -1.02
CA SER A 98 -10.03 11.02 0.18
C SER A 98 -9.59 10.01 1.25
N ALA A 99 -10.33 8.91 1.40
CA ALA A 99 -9.98 7.83 2.30
C ALA A 99 -8.64 7.17 1.95
N LYS A 100 -8.35 6.92 0.67
CA LYS A 100 -7.04 6.37 0.26
C LYS A 100 -5.92 7.41 0.36
N TRP A 101 -6.22 8.68 0.13
CA TRP A 101 -5.25 9.78 0.25
C TRP A 101 -4.67 9.89 1.66
N LEU A 102 -5.42 9.49 2.70
CA LEU A 102 -4.95 9.46 4.09
C LEU A 102 -3.61 8.72 4.25
N LEU A 103 -3.35 7.68 3.46
CA LEU A 103 -2.07 6.96 3.49
C LEU A 103 -0.89 7.87 3.17
N PHE A 104 -1.07 8.83 2.27
CA PHE A 104 0.01 9.71 1.81
C PHE A 104 0.04 11.05 2.55
N SER A 105 -1.10 11.50 3.13
CA SER A 105 -1.17 12.81 3.81
C SER A 105 -1.01 12.77 5.33
N GLU A 106 -1.36 11.65 5.97
CA GLU A 106 -1.41 11.57 7.44
C GLU A 106 -0.47 10.51 8.03
N HIS A 107 0.01 9.56 7.22
CA HIS A 107 0.88 8.48 7.68
C HIS A 107 2.34 8.74 7.32
N GLN A 108 3.24 8.16 8.10
CA GLN A 108 4.67 8.22 7.81
C GLN A 108 5.02 7.28 6.67
N VAL A 109 5.21 7.85 5.47
CA VAL A 109 5.62 7.14 4.27
C VAL A 109 7.01 7.61 3.87
N GLY A 110 7.95 6.67 3.68
CA GLY A 110 9.27 6.94 3.14
C GLY A 110 9.20 7.32 1.67
N GLN A 111 9.01 6.33 0.78
CA GLN A 111 8.86 6.56 -0.66
C GLN A 111 7.40 6.39 -1.11
N ALA A 112 6.80 7.42 -1.70
CA ALA A 112 5.53 7.29 -2.41
C ALA A 112 5.78 6.81 -3.86
N ILE A 113 5.02 5.81 -4.31
CA ILE A 113 5.08 5.24 -5.66
C ILE A 113 3.67 5.24 -6.22
N LEU A 114 3.44 5.98 -7.30
CA LEU A 114 2.09 6.24 -7.82
C LEU A 114 2.00 5.83 -9.29
N ASN A 115 0.90 5.14 -9.64
CA ASN A 115 0.59 4.85 -11.03
C ASN A 115 0.16 6.13 -11.79
N ALA A 116 0.92 6.54 -12.79
CA ALA A 116 0.65 7.68 -13.65
C ALA A 116 -0.36 7.39 -14.77
N ASP A 117 -0.76 6.14 -14.99
CA ASP A 117 -1.82 5.79 -15.94
C ASP A 117 -3.22 6.06 -15.36
N ASP A 118 -3.32 6.09 -14.03
CA ASP A 118 -4.54 6.41 -13.32
C ASP A 118 -4.72 7.93 -13.16
N GLU A 119 -5.95 8.43 -13.38
CA GLU A 119 -6.24 9.86 -13.30
C GLU A 119 -6.01 10.43 -11.89
N VAL A 120 -6.40 9.70 -10.85
CA VAL A 120 -6.19 10.07 -9.45
C VAL A 120 -4.69 10.05 -9.15
N GLY A 121 -3.99 9.01 -9.62
CA GLY A 121 -2.53 8.91 -9.50
C GLY A 121 -1.81 10.11 -10.11
N ARG A 122 -2.21 10.56 -11.30
CA ARG A 122 -1.67 11.79 -11.92
C ARG A 122 -1.92 13.04 -11.09
N ARG A 123 -3.13 13.21 -10.53
CA ARG A 123 -3.42 14.36 -9.65
C ARG A 123 -2.60 14.33 -8.37
N TRP A 124 -2.35 13.15 -7.82
CA TRP A 124 -1.57 12.98 -6.60
C TRP A 124 -0.07 13.21 -6.82
N LEU A 125 0.47 12.81 -7.98
CA LEU A 125 1.85 13.13 -8.38
C LEU A 125 2.10 14.65 -8.39
N ALA A 126 1.14 15.46 -8.79
CA ALA A 126 1.26 16.93 -8.73
C ALA A 126 1.30 17.48 -7.28
N ARG A 127 0.85 16.71 -6.28
CA ARG A 127 0.85 17.07 -4.85
C ARG A 127 2.04 16.48 -4.09
N LEU A 128 2.70 15.48 -4.64
CA LEU A 128 3.83 14.76 -4.05
C LEU A 128 5.02 14.81 -5.02
N PRO A 129 5.78 15.93 -5.05
CA PRO A 129 6.84 16.12 -6.05
C PRO A 129 7.98 15.12 -5.96
N ASP A 130 8.19 14.51 -4.79
CA ASP A 130 9.22 13.50 -4.53
C ASP A 130 8.72 12.05 -4.76
N ALA A 131 7.49 11.88 -5.23
CA ALA A 131 6.94 10.56 -5.53
C ALA A 131 7.54 9.98 -6.82
N VAL A 132 7.70 8.66 -6.85
CA VAL A 132 8.09 7.93 -8.05
C VAL A 132 6.83 7.66 -8.88
N ALA A 133 6.82 8.14 -10.12
CA ALA A 133 5.79 7.82 -11.10
C ALA A 133 6.11 6.50 -11.81
N VAL A 134 5.13 5.61 -11.92
CA VAL A 134 5.21 4.37 -12.69
C VAL A 134 4.11 4.38 -13.76
N THR A 135 4.42 3.94 -14.98
CA THR A 135 3.49 3.87 -16.10
C THR A 135 3.80 2.67 -16.99
N MET A 136 2.76 2.12 -17.61
CA MET A 136 2.84 1.11 -18.67
C MET A 136 2.45 1.69 -20.05
N GLU A 137 1.87 2.89 -20.08
CA GLU A 137 1.33 3.56 -21.28
C GLU A 137 2.07 4.86 -21.63
N ASP A 138 3.25 5.12 -21.04
CA ASP A 138 4.04 6.34 -21.20
C ASP A 138 3.33 7.64 -20.80
N ASN A 139 2.36 7.59 -19.87
CA ASN A 139 1.58 8.75 -19.39
C ASN A 139 2.33 9.65 -18.38
N LEU A 140 3.64 9.84 -18.55
CA LEU A 140 4.43 10.74 -17.71
C LEU A 140 4.19 12.20 -18.12
N GLN A 141 3.72 13.03 -17.19
CA GLN A 141 3.66 14.47 -17.46
C GLN A 141 5.08 15.02 -17.69
N PRO A 142 5.26 15.99 -18.62
CA PRO A 142 6.55 16.64 -18.80
C PRO A 142 7.01 17.31 -17.50
N GLY A 143 8.18 16.93 -16.98
CA GLY A 143 8.79 17.55 -15.79
C GLY A 143 8.78 16.71 -14.51
N LEU A 144 8.18 15.52 -14.50
CA LEU A 144 8.31 14.58 -13.36
C LEU A 144 9.66 13.83 -13.43
N PRO A 145 10.33 13.59 -12.28
CA PRO A 145 11.54 12.77 -12.23
C PRO A 145 11.27 11.37 -12.82
N ARG A 146 12.12 10.93 -13.76
CA ARG A 146 12.04 9.59 -14.32
C ARG A 146 12.81 8.62 -13.43
N ALA A 147 12.14 7.62 -12.87
CA ALA A 147 12.81 6.39 -12.43
C ALA A 147 12.88 5.47 -13.66
N LEU A 148 14.08 5.22 -14.18
CA LEU A 148 14.29 4.16 -15.17
C LEU A 148 14.16 2.82 -14.44
N ALA A 149 13.18 2.01 -14.82
CA ALA A 149 13.10 0.59 -14.46
C ALA A 149 14.06 -0.23 -15.33
#